data_AF-A0A671T584-F1
#
_entry.id   AF-A0A671T584-F1
#
_cell.length_a   1.000
_cell.length_b   1.000
_cell.length_c   1.000
_cell.angle_alpha   90.00
_cell.angle_beta   90.00
_cell.angle_gamma   90.00
#
_symmetry.space_group_name_H-M   'P 1'
#
loop_
_entity.id
_entity.type
_entity.pdbx_description
1 polymer ?
#
loop_
_entity_poly.entity_id
_entity_poly.type
_entity_poly.pdbx_seq_one_letter_code
_entity_poly.pdbx_strand_id
1 'polypeptide(L)'
;MPQTTPYSSKFNPSTYSNSHSHRQPVEENYGGLHYRDNKLVSGSLEALIQLLVPTVDYYPDKRIREIAPKIVQLLTEWTETFPYDFRDERMMRSLKEMTHRLAFGDELSRRAMQRLIQRLLRKLTTLGQYEESLATSSAAAAAMDRPLALKSKQQLVRREECVLNLCDDPFVFAQQLTHIEMERLSYIGPEEFVQAFAQKRPSDNHKSFFSKRKVSNLEAYVEWFNRLSYLIATEICMPVKKKHRARVLEFFIDVAQECFNIGNFNSLMAIITGMNMNPVSRLKKTWNKVNTDKFDILVHQMDPSSNFYSYRTALRGATQRSSTAHTSQEMIVIPFFSLFIKDIYFLNEGCVNRLPNGHINFEKFWELAKQVSEFLSWRQVICPFERDRKTLQYLISTPVFSEDELQLTSYESEGPENNLERDMRRSLRSECFFENPCLRH
;
A
#
# COMPACT_ATOMS: atom_id res chain seq x y z
N MET A 1 -21.04 0.67 -17.85
CA MET A 1 -21.81 -0.21 -18.75
C MET A 1 -22.82 0.62 -19.53
N PRO A 2 -23.02 0.41 -20.85
CA PRO A 2 -24.16 0.98 -21.54
C PRO A 2 -25.43 0.17 -21.23
N GLN A 3 -26.53 0.89 -21.01
CA GLN A 3 -27.82 0.37 -20.55
C GLN A 3 -28.58 -0.38 -21.65
N THR A 4 -29.15 -1.53 -21.32
CA THR A 4 -30.24 -2.15 -22.11
C THR A 4 -31.57 -1.78 -21.47
N THR A 5 -32.38 -0.97 -22.17
CA THR A 5 -33.77 -0.68 -21.79
C THR A 5 -34.68 -1.87 -22.17
N PRO A 6 -35.59 -2.33 -21.29
CA PRO A 6 -36.62 -3.28 -21.69
C PRO A 6 -37.78 -2.56 -22.38
N TYR A 7 -38.17 -3.10 -23.53
CA TYR A 7 -39.34 -2.71 -24.34
C TYR A 7 -40.66 -2.81 -23.54
N SER A 8 -41.55 -1.84 -23.73
CA SER A 8 -42.91 -1.85 -23.20
C SER A 8 -43.83 -2.76 -24.02
N SER A 9 -44.45 -3.74 -23.36
CA SER A 9 -45.55 -4.51 -23.94
C SER A 9 -46.86 -3.76 -23.77
N LYS A 10 -47.44 -3.38 -24.91
CA LYS A 10 -48.78 -2.82 -25.07
C LYS A 10 -49.84 -3.76 -24.50
N PHE A 11 -50.70 -3.27 -23.61
CA PHE A 11 -52.12 -3.60 -23.56
C PHE A 11 -52.87 -2.47 -22.82
N ASN A 12 -53.88 -1.92 -23.48
CA ASN A 12 -54.88 -0.99 -22.92
C ASN A 12 -56.20 -1.78 -22.84
N PRO A 13 -57.04 -1.54 -21.83
CA PRO A 13 -58.18 -0.68 -22.10
C PRO A 13 -58.56 0.29 -20.95
N SER A 14 -58.69 1.56 -21.32
CA SER A 14 -59.69 2.57 -20.90
C SER A 14 -60.44 2.43 -19.56
N THR A 15 -60.32 3.44 -18.68
CA THR A 15 -61.37 4.45 -18.38
C THR A 15 -60.87 5.55 -17.41
N TYR A 16 -61.21 6.82 -17.73
CA TYR A 16 -61.29 8.10 -16.97
C TYR A 16 -60.74 8.16 -15.52
N SER A 17 -60.03 9.19 -15.02
CA SER A 17 -60.15 10.66 -15.17
C SER A 17 -58.97 11.41 -14.51
N ASN A 18 -58.72 12.64 -14.99
CA ASN A 18 -57.77 13.68 -14.56
C ASN A 18 -57.59 13.93 -13.04
N SER A 19 -56.35 14.17 -12.60
CA SER A 19 -55.95 15.42 -11.91
C SER A 19 -54.43 15.53 -11.72
N HIS A 20 -53.90 16.74 -11.96
CA HIS A 20 -52.50 17.11 -11.88
C HIS A 20 -51.96 17.11 -10.44
N SER A 21 -50.78 16.51 -10.23
CA SER A 21 -49.85 16.89 -9.17
C SER A 21 -48.42 16.39 -9.48
N HIS A 22 -47.44 17.13 -8.97
CA HIS A 22 -46.00 17.13 -9.25
C HIS A 22 -45.31 15.82 -9.70
N ARG A 23 -44.50 15.93 -10.77
CA ARG A 23 -43.47 14.93 -11.13
C ARG A 23 -42.42 14.86 -10.01
N GLN A 24 -42.51 13.84 -9.17
CA GLN A 24 -41.37 13.33 -8.40
C GLN A 24 -40.47 12.47 -9.32
N PRO A 25 -39.14 12.40 -9.09
CA PRO A 25 -38.30 11.44 -9.78
C PRO A 25 -38.76 10.04 -9.37
N VAL A 26 -39.06 9.19 -10.34
CA VAL A 26 -39.53 7.83 -10.10
C VAL A 26 -38.38 7.03 -9.48
N GLU A 27 -38.48 6.73 -8.18
CA GLU A 27 -37.72 5.65 -7.55
C GLU A 27 -38.19 4.33 -8.19
N GLU A 28 -37.49 3.85 -9.22
CA GLU A 28 -37.76 2.54 -9.80
C GLU A 28 -37.30 1.44 -8.84
N ASN A 29 -38.26 0.91 -8.09
CA ASN A 29 -38.07 -0.08 -7.04
C ASN A 29 -38.05 -1.50 -7.66
N TYR A 30 -36.95 -1.87 -8.32
CA TYR A 30 -36.74 -3.26 -8.73
C TYR A 30 -36.24 -4.07 -7.54
N GLY A 31 -37.14 -4.80 -6.89
CA GLY A 31 -36.80 -5.94 -6.02
C GLY A 31 -35.77 -5.66 -4.91
N GLY A 32 -35.75 -4.45 -4.33
CA GLY A 32 -34.82 -4.09 -3.26
C GLY A 32 -33.52 -3.43 -3.72
N LEU A 33 -33.42 -2.98 -4.98
CA LEU A 33 -32.36 -2.06 -5.46
C LEU A 33 -32.89 -0.62 -5.51
N HIS A 34 -32.07 0.34 -5.09
CA HIS A 34 -32.40 1.77 -5.10
C HIS A 34 -31.37 2.56 -5.90
N TYR A 35 -31.87 3.38 -6.82
CA TYR A 35 -31.07 4.25 -7.67
C TYR A 35 -31.33 5.72 -7.35
N ARG A 36 -30.28 6.55 -7.42
CA ARG A 36 -30.36 8.01 -7.43
C ARG A 36 -29.54 8.52 -8.60
N ASP A 37 -30.13 9.36 -9.45
CA ASP A 37 -29.48 9.89 -10.66
C ASP A 37 -28.85 8.79 -11.54
N ASN A 38 -29.57 7.68 -11.75
CA ASN A 38 -29.12 6.48 -12.46
C ASN A 38 -27.89 5.76 -11.86
N LYS A 39 -27.51 6.07 -10.61
CA LYS A 39 -26.47 5.37 -9.86
C LYS A 39 -27.09 4.52 -8.77
N LEU A 40 -26.62 3.27 -8.63
CA LEU A 40 -27.04 2.38 -7.56
C LEU A 40 -26.52 2.89 -6.21
N VAL A 41 -27.42 3.21 -5.28
CA VAL A 41 -27.11 3.82 -3.97
C VAL A 41 -27.29 2.82 -2.83
N SER A 42 -28.27 1.92 -2.93
CA SER A 42 -28.42 0.85 -1.95
C SER A 42 -29.10 -0.37 -2.56
N GLY A 43 -28.92 -1.53 -1.94
CA GLY A 43 -29.78 -2.67 -2.20
C GLY A 43 -29.55 -3.89 -1.31
N SER A 44 -30.50 -4.83 -1.30
CA SER A 44 -30.32 -6.11 -0.61
C SER A 44 -29.25 -6.97 -1.31
N LEU A 45 -28.58 -7.84 -0.56
CA LEU A 45 -27.54 -8.71 -1.14
C LEU A 45 -28.13 -9.63 -2.20
N GLU A 46 -29.33 -10.13 -1.94
CA GLU A 46 -30.09 -11.02 -2.81
C GLU A 46 -30.40 -10.33 -4.14
N ALA A 47 -30.88 -9.09 -4.13
CA ALA A 47 -31.19 -8.33 -5.34
C ALA A 47 -29.94 -8.03 -6.17
N LEU A 48 -28.80 -7.79 -5.51
CA LEU A 48 -27.51 -7.62 -6.20
C LEU A 48 -27.02 -8.91 -6.82
N ILE A 49 -27.14 -10.03 -6.11
CA ILE A 49 -26.80 -11.35 -6.66
C ILE A 49 -27.69 -11.65 -7.87
N GLN A 50 -28.98 -11.32 -7.82
CA GLN A 50 -29.89 -11.45 -8.97
C GLN A 50 -29.50 -10.54 -10.15
N LEU A 51 -28.93 -9.36 -9.88
CA LEU A 51 -28.40 -8.46 -10.91
C LEU A 51 -27.09 -8.97 -11.52
N LEU A 52 -26.22 -9.58 -10.69
CA LEU A 52 -24.90 -10.09 -11.06
C LEU A 52 -24.96 -11.49 -11.69
N VAL A 53 -25.93 -12.30 -11.29
CA VAL A 53 -26.13 -13.69 -11.69
C VAL A 53 -27.55 -13.84 -12.24
N PRO A 54 -27.72 -14.23 -13.51
CA PRO A 54 -29.04 -14.51 -14.05
C PRO A 54 -29.71 -15.66 -13.27
N THR A 55 -30.90 -15.42 -12.71
CA THR A 55 -31.66 -16.44 -11.96
C THR A 55 -32.49 -17.35 -12.85
N VAL A 56 -32.80 -18.55 -12.33
CA VAL A 56 -33.54 -19.63 -12.99
C VAL A 56 -34.99 -19.20 -13.33
N ASP A 57 -35.59 -18.33 -12.53
CA ASP A 57 -36.97 -17.84 -12.74
C ASP A 57 -37.10 -16.90 -13.95
N TYR A 58 -35.99 -16.47 -14.57
CA TYR A 58 -36.02 -15.52 -15.68
C TYR A 58 -35.61 -16.11 -17.05
N TYR A 59 -34.94 -17.27 -17.14
CA TYR A 59 -34.65 -17.92 -18.44
C TYR A 59 -34.39 -19.44 -18.34
N PRO A 60 -35.18 -20.31 -19.02
CA PRO A 60 -34.98 -21.76 -18.98
C PRO A 60 -33.84 -22.23 -19.92
N ASP A 61 -32.91 -23.04 -19.39
CA ASP A 61 -31.87 -23.95 -19.93
C ASP A 61 -31.19 -23.75 -21.33
N LYS A 62 -31.75 -23.01 -22.28
CA LYS A 62 -31.16 -22.79 -23.61
C LYS A 62 -30.11 -21.65 -23.67
N ARG A 63 -29.83 -20.93 -22.58
CA ARG A 63 -29.05 -19.67 -22.59
C ARG A 63 -27.69 -19.66 -21.88
N ILE A 64 -27.14 -20.80 -21.44
CA ILE A 64 -25.75 -20.81 -20.89
C ILE A 64 -24.76 -20.22 -21.92
N ARG A 65 -24.96 -20.46 -23.23
CA ARG A 65 -24.13 -19.89 -24.30
C ARG A 65 -24.21 -18.36 -24.42
N GLU A 66 -25.37 -17.77 -24.16
CA GLU A 66 -25.59 -16.32 -24.29
C GLU A 66 -25.02 -15.55 -23.08
N ILE A 67 -25.02 -16.19 -21.92
CA ILE A 67 -24.55 -15.60 -20.65
C ILE A 67 -23.07 -15.92 -20.41
N ALA A 68 -22.55 -17.03 -20.95
CA ALA A 68 -21.17 -17.48 -20.75
C ALA A 68 -20.13 -16.38 -20.99
N PRO A 69 -20.18 -15.55 -22.05
CA PRO A 69 -19.21 -14.47 -22.24
C PRO A 69 -19.20 -13.45 -21.10
N LYS A 70 -20.37 -13.13 -20.52
CA LYS A 70 -20.49 -12.18 -19.40
C LYS A 70 -19.93 -12.77 -18.11
N ILE A 71 -20.18 -14.06 -17.84
CA ILE A 71 -19.60 -14.77 -16.69
C ILE A 71 -18.07 -14.85 -16.84
N VAL A 72 -17.58 -15.19 -18.04
CA VAL A 72 -16.14 -15.23 -18.34
C VAL A 72 -15.52 -13.85 -18.12
N GLN A 73 -16.17 -12.78 -18.58
CA GLN A 73 -15.70 -11.42 -18.35
C GLN A 73 -15.63 -11.10 -16.85
N LEU A 74 -16.71 -11.33 -16.10
CA LEU A 74 -16.76 -11.08 -14.66
C LEU A 74 -15.67 -11.85 -13.90
N LEU A 75 -15.49 -13.14 -14.20
CA LEU A 75 -14.47 -13.96 -13.57
C LEU A 75 -13.05 -13.53 -13.99
N THR A 76 -12.88 -13.05 -15.22
CA THR A 76 -11.59 -12.51 -15.68
C THR A 76 -11.23 -11.27 -14.86
N GLU A 77 -12.14 -10.29 -14.78
CA GLU A 77 -11.94 -9.08 -14.00
C GLU A 77 -11.72 -9.38 -12.51
N TRP A 78 -12.49 -10.31 -11.93
CA TRP A 78 -12.33 -10.72 -10.53
C TRP A 78 -10.99 -11.41 -10.27
N THR A 79 -10.61 -12.40 -11.08
CA THR A 79 -9.34 -13.13 -10.88
C THR A 79 -8.10 -12.28 -11.18
N GLU A 80 -8.21 -11.29 -12.08
CA GLU A 80 -7.13 -10.34 -12.34
C GLU A 80 -7.02 -9.28 -11.23
N THR A 81 -8.15 -8.79 -10.70
CA THR A 81 -8.16 -7.71 -9.68
C THR A 81 -7.90 -8.23 -8.27
N PHE A 82 -8.53 -9.35 -7.88
CA PHE A 82 -8.51 -9.95 -6.54
C PHE A 82 -8.03 -11.42 -6.58
N PRO A 83 -6.79 -11.69 -7.01
CA PRO A 83 -6.30 -13.07 -7.13
C PRO A 83 -6.31 -13.82 -5.78
N TYR A 84 -6.12 -13.11 -4.67
CA TYR A 84 -6.07 -13.67 -3.33
C TYR A 84 -7.37 -14.33 -2.86
N ASP A 85 -8.53 -13.92 -3.39
CA ASP A 85 -9.82 -14.57 -3.11
C ASP A 85 -9.80 -16.06 -3.48
N PHE A 86 -9.00 -16.41 -4.50
CA PHE A 86 -8.88 -17.76 -5.04
C PHE A 86 -7.74 -18.58 -4.41
N ARG A 87 -7.07 -18.06 -3.38
CA ARG A 87 -6.24 -18.91 -2.50
C ARG A 87 -7.08 -19.85 -1.65
N ASP A 88 -8.33 -19.46 -1.36
CA ASP A 88 -9.26 -20.34 -0.66
C ASP A 88 -9.64 -21.53 -1.55
N GLU A 89 -9.46 -22.74 -1.03
CA GLU A 89 -9.74 -23.96 -1.77
C GLU A 89 -11.19 -24.10 -2.21
N ARG A 90 -12.15 -23.52 -1.47
CA ARG A 90 -13.58 -23.56 -1.84
C ARG A 90 -13.81 -22.64 -3.02
N MET A 91 -13.26 -21.42 -2.99
CA MET A 91 -13.33 -20.49 -4.12
C MET A 91 -12.69 -21.06 -5.38
N MET A 92 -11.50 -21.66 -5.26
CA MET A 92 -10.83 -22.32 -6.39
C MET A 92 -11.63 -23.53 -6.92
N ARG A 93 -12.27 -24.32 -6.04
CA ARG A 93 -13.17 -25.40 -6.44
C ARG A 93 -14.38 -24.88 -7.21
N SER A 94 -15.06 -23.84 -6.71
CA SER A 94 -16.18 -23.21 -7.39
C SER A 94 -15.81 -22.67 -8.78
N LEU A 95 -14.62 -22.07 -8.92
CA LEU A 95 -14.12 -21.59 -10.22
C LEU A 95 -13.89 -22.75 -11.22
N LYS A 96 -13.32 -23.87 -10.75
CA LYS A 96 -13.11 -25.08 -11.57
C LYS A 96 -14.43 -25.72 -11.96
N GLU A 97 -15.40 -25.78 -11.05
CA GLU A 97 -16.74 -26.29 -11.34
C GLU A 97 -17.46 -25.42 -12.39
N MET A 98 -17.38 -24.10 -12.26
CA MET A 98 -17.92 -23.16 -13.25
C MET A 98 -17.30 -23.37 -14.63
N THR A 99 -15.98 -23.61 -14.67
CA THR A 99 -15.28 -23.94 -15.93
C THR A 99 -15.82 -25.21 -16.58
N HIS A 100 -16.09 -26.24 -15.78
CA HIS A 100 -16.67 -27.49 -16.28
C HIS A 100 -18.10 -27.28 -16.81
N ARG A 101 -18.93 -26.52 -16.09
CA ARG A 101 -20.31 -26.20 -16.52
C ARG A 101 -20.35 -25.39 -17.82
N LEU A 102 -19.44 -24.43 -17.98
CA LEU A 102 -19.32 -23.63 -19.21
C LEU A 102 -18.76 -24.42 -20.40
N ALA A 103 -17.98 -25.48 -20.14
CA ALA A 103 -17.38 -26.32 -21.17
C ALA A 103 -18.41 -27.07 -22.03
N PHE A 104 -19.62 -27.34 -21.51
CA PHE A 104 -20.69 -27.99 -22.26
C PHE A 104 -21.44 -27.04 -23.22
N GLY A 105 -21.32 -25.73 -23.02
CA GLY A 105 -22.08 -24.72 -23.77
C GLY A 105 -21.32 -24.11 -24.95
N ASP A 106 -20.05 -23.76 -24.79
CA ASP A 106 -19.29 -22.98 -25.78
C ASP A 106 -17.77 -23.23 -25.72
N GLU A 107 -17.18 -23.61 -26.85
CA GLU A 107 -15.76 -23.90 -27.01
C GLU A 107 -14.86 -22.67 -26.76
N LEU A 108 -15.33 -21.48 -27.15
CA LEU A 108 -14.59 -20.23 -26.96
C LEU A 108 -14.52 -19.86 -25.48
N SER A 109 -15.67 -19.87 -24.79
CA SER A 109 -15.77 -19.65 -23.34
C SER A 109 -14.94 -20.66 -22.55
N ARG A 110 -14.94 -21.93 -22.96
CA ARG A 110 -14.08 -22.96 -22.36
C ARG A 110 -12.60 -22.61 -22.45
N ARG A 111 -12.11 -22.22 -23.64
CA ARG A 111 -10.71 -21.83 -23.83
C ARG A 111 -10.38 -20.57 -23.04
N ALA A 112 -11.30 -19.61 -22.96
CA ALA A 112 -11.13 -18.40 -22.16
C ALA A 112 -11.00 -18.74 -20.66
N MET A 113 -11.87 -19.59 -20.11
CA MET A 113 -11.79 -20.06 -18.72
C MET A 113 -10.50 -20.81 -18.43
N GLN A 114 -10.04 -21.67 -19.35
CA GLN A 114 -8.75 -22.38 -19.20
C GLN A 114 -7.57 -21.38 -19.13
N ARG A 115 -7.55 -20.37 -20.01
CA ARG A 115 -6.53 -19.31 -19.99
C ARG A 115 -6.60 -18.49 -18.71
N LEU A 116 -7.80 -18.15 -18.26
CA LEU A 116 -8.05 -17.44 -17.01
C LEU A 116 -7.48 -18.22 -15.82
N ILE A 117 -7.81 -19.51 -15.67
CA ILE A 117 -7.26 -20.35 -14.60
C ILE A 117 -5.74 -20.42 -14.67
N GLN A 118 -5.17 -20.59 -15.87
CA GLN A 118 -3.72 -20.61 -16.05
C GLN A 118 -3.06 -19.28 -15.63
N ARG A 119 -3.64 -18.13 -16.00
CA ARG A 119 -3.17 -16.80 -15.59
C ARG A 119 -3.25 -16.63 -14.08
N LEU A 120 -4.38 -17.00 -13.48
CA LEU A 120 -4.59 -16.93 -12.04
C LEU A 120 -3.57 -17.78 -11.28
N LEU A 121 -3.34 -19.03 -11.68
CA LEU A 121 -2.37 -19.91 -11.04
C LEU A 121 -0.94 -19.36 -11.16
N ARG A 122 -0.56 -18.82 -12.32
CA ARG A 122 0.74 -18.14 -12.49
C ARG A 122 0.86 -16.94 -11.54
N LYS A 123 -0.16 -16.08 -11.49
CA LYS A 123 -0.17 -14.91 -10.60
C LYS A 123 -0.08 -15.32 -9.13
N LEU A 124 -0.87 -16.29 -8.70
CA LEU A 124 -0.82 -16.83 -7.33
C LEU A 124 0.55 -17.43 -6.98
N THR A 125 1.20 -18.09 -7.92
CA THR A 125 2.55 -18.63 -7.75
C THR A 125 3.56 -17.50 -7.55
N THR A 126 3.54 -16.47 -8.39
CA THR A 126 4.41 -15.29 -8.26
C THR A 126 4.20 -14.57 -6.92
N LEU A 127 2.93 -14.36 -6.51
CA LEU A 127 2.61 -13.76 -5.22
C LEU A 127 3.13 -14.61 -4.05
N GLY A 128 2.98 -15.94 -4.12
CA GLY A 128 3.48 -16.85 -3.09
C GLY A 128 5.00 -16.85 -2.97
N GLN A 129 5.72 -16.84 -4.10
CA GLN A 129 7.18 -16.75 -4.13
C GLN A 129 7.69 -15.44 -3.53
N TYR A 130 7.01 -14.33 -3.81
CA TYR A 130 7.36 -13.03 -3.23
C TYR A 130 7.16 -13.00 -1.72
N GLU A 131 6.04 -13.53 -1.21
CA GLU A 131 5.79 -13.62 0.23
C GLU A 131 6.82 -14.50 0.95
N GLU A 132 7.25 -15.61 0.34
CA GLU A 132 8.31 -16.46 0.87
C GLU A 132 9.67 -15.73 0.90
N SER A 133 9.98 -14.95 -0.14
CA SER A 133 11.17 -14.10 -0.21
C SER A 133 11.15 -13.00 0.86
N LEU A 134 10.00 -12.35 1.08
CA LEU A 134 9.81 -11.38 2.15
C LEU A 134 9.98 -12.00 3.53
N ALA A 135 9.36 -13.17 3.76
CA ALA A 135 9.49 -13.88 5.03
C ALA A 135 10.94 -14.28 5.33
N THR A 136 11.68 -14.73 4.30
CA THR A 136 13.10 -15.05 4.42
C THR A 136 13.93 -13.81 4.71
N SER A 137 13.66 -12.69 4.05
CA SER A 137 14.36 -11.42 4.26
C SER A 137 14.09 -10.83 5.65
N SER A 138 12.84 -10.86 6.11
CA SER A 138 12.44 -10.45 7.45
C SER A 138 13.08 -11.33 8.52
N ALA A 139 13.10 -12.65 8.32
CA ALA A 139 13.79 -13.59 9.21
C ALA A 139 15.31 -13.35 9.24
N ALA A 140 15.94 -13.03 8.10
CA ALA A 140 17.35 -12.68 8.03
C ALA A 140 17.65 -11.36 8.76
N ALA A 141 16.80 -10.34 8.58
CA ALA A 141 16.89 -9.08 9.31
C ALA A 141 16.74 -9.29 10.82
N ALA A 142 15.75 -10.07 11.26
CA ALA A 142 15.55 -10.42 12.67
C ALA A 142 16.71 -11.26 13.26
N ALA A 143 17.35 -12.11 12.44
CA ALA A 143 18.54 -12.86 12.86
C ALA A 143 19.77 -11.95 12.99
N MET A 144 19.90 -10.92 12.16
CA MET A 144 20.90 -9.85 12.30
C MET A 144 20.63 -8.91 13.47
N ASP A 145 19.36 -8.82 13.90
CA ASP A 145 18.92 -8.06 15.07
C ASP A 145 19.03 -8.87 16.37
N ARG A 146 19.58 -10.10 16.32
CA ARG A 146 20.13 -10.71 17.53
C ARG A 146 21.17 -9.76 18.13
N PRO A 147 21.28 -9.71 19.46
CA PRO A 147 22.19 -8.80 20.15
C PRO A 147 23.66 -9.00 19.74
N LEU A 148 24.03 -8.34 18.66
CA LEU A 148 25.41 -8.17 18.23
C LEU A 148 25.88 -6.90 18.91
N ALA A 149 26.96 -6.99 19.68
CA ALA A 149 27.57 -5.82 20.28
C ALA A 149 27.71 -4.70 19.22
N LEU A 150 27.33 -3.46 19.57
CA LEU A 150 27.32 -2.30 18.67
C LEU A 150 28.61 -2.18 17.83
N LYS A 151 29.77 -2.56 18.39
CA LYS A 151 31.06 -2.60 17.68
C LYS A 151 31.07 -3.52 16.45
N SER A 152 30.40 -4.67 16.51
CA SER A 152 30.28 -5.61 15.39
C SER A 152 29.36 -5.05 14.30
N LYS A 153 28.23 -4.42 14.66
CA LYS A 153 27.35 -3.73 13.70
C LYS A 153 28.06 -2.55 13.05
N GLN A 154 28.77 -1.73 13.83
CA GLN A 154 29.61 -0.65 13.31
C GLN A 154 30.70 -1.17 12.37
N GLN A 155 31.28 -2.35 12.60
CA GLN A 155 32.25 -2.96 11.68
C GLN A 155 31.60 -3.47 10.40
N LEU A 156 30.40 -4.03 10.46
CA LEU A 156 29.63 -4.47 9.29
C LEU A 156 29.24 -3.28 8.41
N VAL A 157 28.67 -2.23 9.01
CA VAL A 157 28.30 -0.99 8.30
C VAL A 157 29.52 -0.20 7.81
N ARG A 158 30.71 -0.41 8.40
CA ARG A 158 31.99 0.13 7.86
C ARG A 158 32.61 -0.74 6.77
N ARG A 159 32.29 -2.04 6.73
CA ARG A 159 32.76 -3.00 5.72
C ARG A 159 31.93 -2.90 4.45
N GLU A 160 30.63 -2.75 4.60
CA GLU A 160 29.79 -2.16 3.57
C GLU A 160 30.28 -0.72 3.40
N GLU A 161 30.61 -0.32 2.17
CA GLU A 161 31.17 1.01 1.93
C GLU A 161 30.16 2.08 2.38
N CYS A 162 30.62 3.20 2.97
CA CYS A 162 29.75 4.34 3.30
C CYS A 162 28.84 4.67 2.11
N VAL A 163 27.58 5.04 2.35
CA VAL A 163 26.61 5.35 1.29
C VAL A 163 27.18 6.23 0.17
N LEU A 164 28.02 7.22 0.53
CA LEU A 164 28.66 8.15 -0.42
C LEU A 164 29.76 7.52 -1.29
N ASN A 165 30.35 6.39 -0.88
CA ASN A 165 31.30 5.64 -1.70
C ASN A 165 30.59 4.66 -2.63
N LEU A 166 29.44 4.14 -2.20
CA LEU A 166 28.61 3.23 -2.96
C LEU A 166 27.89 3.95 -4.10
N CYS A 167 27.25 5.07 -3.79
CA CYS A 167 26.48 5.90 -4.71
C CYS A 167 26.58 7.36 -4.26
N ASP A 168 27.37 8.16 -4.98
CA ASP A 168 27.54 9.58 -4.72
C ASP A 168 26.54 10.47 -5.48
N ASP A 169 25.73 9.88 -6.36
CA ASP A 169 24.67 10.58 -7.11
C ASP A 169 23.30 10.45 -6.40
N PRO A 170 22.74 11.56 -5.87
CA PRO A 170 21.42 11.56 -5.23
C PRO A 170 20.29 11.13 -6.16
N PHE A 171 20.40 11.41 -7.46
CA PHE A 171 19.39 11.08 -8.45
C PHE A 171 19.30 9.56 -8.64
N VAL A 172 20.45 8.90 -8.83
CA VAL A 172 20.52 7.44 -8.94
C VAL A 172 19.99 6.78 -7.67
N PHE A 173 20.35 7.29 -6.49
CA PHE A 173 19.87 6.75 -5.22
C PHE A 173 18.35 6.85 -5.07
N ALA A 174 17.76 8.01 -5.41
CA ALA A 174 16.31 8.19 -5.41
C ALA A 174 15.59 7.25 -6.39
N GLN A 175 16.17 6.99 -7.57
CA GLN A 175 15.65 6.00 -8.51
C GLN A 175 15.66 4.58 -7.93
N GLN A 176 16.72 4.20 -7.21
CA GLN A 176 16.80 2.86 -6.57
C GLN A 176 15.78 2.74 -5.43
N LEU A 177 15.55 3.80 -4.64
CA LEU A 177 14.45 3.83 -3.67
C LEU A 177 13.11 3.65 -4.37
N THR A 178 12.87 4.38 -5.47
CA THR A 178 11.63 4.26 -6.25
C THR A 178 11.44 2.84 -6.82
N HIS A 179 12.50 2.16 -7.25
CA HIS A 179 12.42 0.75 -7.66
C HIS A 179 11.86 -0.14 -6.54
N ILE A 180 12.39 -0.01 -5.33
CA ILE A 180 11.95 -0.81 -4.18
C ILE A 180 10.51 -0.48 -3.81
N GLU A 181 10.15 0.81 -3.78
CA GLU A 181 8.78 1.26 -3.47
C GLU A 181 7.78 0.67 -4.48
N MET A 182 8.04 0.84 -5.78
CA MET A 182 7.14 0.35 -6.84
C MET A 182 7.03 -1.18 -6.84
N GLU A 183 8.14 -1.88 -6.61
CA GLU A 183 8.13 -3.34 -6.47
C GLU A 183 7.22 -3.76 -5.31
N ARG A 184 7.45 -3.23 -4.10
CA ARG A 184 6.65 -3.61 -2.93
C ARG A 184 5.17 -3.23 -3.09
N LEU A 185 4.87 -2.05 -3.63
CA LEU A 185 3.50 -1.63 -3.93
C LEU A 185 2.81 -2.56 -4.92
N SER A 186 3.53 -3.10 -5.91
CA SER A 186 2.98 -4.02 -6.92
C SER A 186 2.36 -5.29 -6.35
N TYR A 187 2.79 -5.68 -5.15
CA TYR A 187 2.29 -6.85 -4.44
C TYR A 187 1.14 -6.56 -3.46
N ILE A 188 0.85 -5.28 -3.15
CA ILE A 188 -0.25 -4.94 -2.25
C ILE A 188 -1.57 -5.07 -3.01
N GLY A 189 -2.41 -6.01 -2.57
CA GLY A 189 -3.73 -6.28 -3.12
C GLY A 189 -4.82 -5.31 -2.63
N PRO A 190 -5.85 -5.00 -3.44
CA PRO A 190 -6.97 -4.17 -3.00
C PRO A 190 -7.74 -4.77 -1.82
N GLU A 191 -7.82 -6.10 -1.74
CA GLU A 191 -8.41 -6.83 -0.61
C GLU A 191 -7.63 -6.66 0.70
N GLU A 192 -6.33 -6.32 0.66
CA GLU A 192 -5.55 -6.07 1.88
C GLU A 192 -6.05 -4.84 2.63
N PHE A 193 -6.52 -3.81 1.91
CA PHE A 193 -7.15 -2.64 2.52
C PHE A 193 -8.45 -3.05 3.23
N VAL A 194 -9.32 -3.82 2.56
CA VAL A 194 -10.58 -4.28 3.16
C VAL A 194 -10.33 -5.17 4.38
N GLN A 195 -9.36 -6.08 4.30
CA GLN A 195 -9.00 -6.99 5.38
C GLN A 195 -8.35 -6.27 6.57
N ALA A 196 -7.51 -5.26 6.32
CA ALA A 196 -6.91 -4.44 7.36
C ALA A 196 -7.96 -3.74 8.24
N PHE A 197 -9.14 -3.43 7.69
CA PHE A 197 -10.24 -2.78 8.41
C PHE A 197 -11.33 -3.75 8.88
N ALA A 198 -11.31 -5.00 8.44
CA ALA A 198 -12.33 -5.99 8.78
C ALA A 198 -12.25 -6.51 10.24
N GLN A 199 -11.18 -6.19 10.98
CA GLN A 199 -10.93 -6.77 12.30
C GLN A 199 -10.90 -5.73 13.43
N LYS A 200 -12.04 -5.61 14.14
CA LYS A 200 -12.16 -5.40 15.60
C LYS A 200 -13.64 -5.45 16.02
N ARG A 201 -14.20 -6.66 16.15
CA ARG A 201 -15.38 -6.90 17.01
C ARG A 201 -14.96 -7.83 18.15
N PRO A 202 -14.96 -7.38 19.42
CA PRO A 202 -14.49 -8.18 20.56
C PRO A 202 -15.39 -9.38 20.92
N SER A 203 -16.57 -9.52 20.31
CA SER A 203 -17.65 -10.39 20.79
C SER A 203 -17.86 -11.69 19.99
N ASP A 204 -17.16 -11.92 18.88
CA ASP A 204 -17.29 -13.17 18.12
C ASP A 204 -16.21 -14.18 18.53
N ASN A 205 -16.57 -15.07 19.47
CA ASN A 205 -15.82 -16.30 19.79
C ASN A 205 -15.76 -17.30 18.61
N HIS A 206 -16.48 -17.02 17.52
CA HIS A 206 -16.13 -17.58 16.22
C HIS A 206 -14.92 -16.82 15.71
N LYS A 207 -13.73 -17.43 15.81
CA LYS A 207 -12.57 -17.07 14.98
C LYS A 207 -13.10 -16.80 13.58
N SER A 208 -13.24 -15.52 13.21
CA SER A 208 -13.64 -15.12 11.86
C SER A 208 -12.74 -15.92 10.93
N PHE A 209 -13.32 -16.69 10.01
CA PHE A 209 -12.57 -17.58 9.11
C PHE A 209 -11.53 -16.83 8.25
N PHE A 210 -11.53 -15.50 8.32
CA PHE A 210 -10.61 -14.57 7.68
C PHE A 210 -9.54 -13.98 8.63
N SER A 211 -9.57 -14.25 9.94
CA SER A 211 -8.71 -13.61 10.95
C SER A 211 -7.26 -14.11 11.03
N LYS A 212 -6.88 -15.07 10.19
CA LYS A 212 -5.50 -15.60 10.10
C LYS A 212 -4.87 -15.45 8.72
N ARG A 213 -5.43 -14.64 7.83
CA ARG A 213 -4.68 -14.23 6.63
C ARG A 213 -3.83 -13.03 7.02
N LYS A 214 -2.57 -13.30 7.37
CA LYS A 214 -1.51 -12.30 7.58
C LYS A 214 -1.59 -11.27 6.47
N VAL A 215 -1.74 -10.00 6.79
CA VAL A 215 -1.63 -8.91 5.83
C VAL A 215 -0.14 -8.62 5.64
N SER A 216 0.59 -9.57 5.04
CA SER A 216 2.05 -9.56 5.03
C SER A 216 2.64 -8.46 4.16
N ASN A 217 1.98 -8.08 3.05
CA ASN A 217 2.56 -7.09 2.13
C ASN A 217 2.37 -5.67 2.65
N LEU A 218 1.17 -5.35 3.18
CA LEU A 218 0.93 -4.08 3.84
C LEU A 218 1.88 -3.86 5.03
N GLU A 219 2.01 -4.86 5.89
CA GLU A 219 2.94 -4.83 7.04
C GLU A 219 4.39 -4.70 6.55
N ALA A 220 4.82 -5.49 5.57
CA ALA A 220 6.18 -5.40 5.02
C ALA A 220 6.47 -4.05 4.33
N TYR A 221 5.46 -3.35 3.83
CA TYR A 221 5.60 -2.02 3.27
C TYR A 221 5.71 -0.94 4.35
N VAL A 222 5.02 -1.10 5.47
CA VAL A 222 5.22 -0.26 6.66
C VAL A 222 6.61 -0.51 7.28
N GLU A 223 7.03 -1.78 7.36
CA GLU A 223 8.37 -2.14 7.81
C GLU A 223 9.46 -1.55 6.91
N TRP A 224 9.23 -1.49 5.59
CA TRP A 224 10.12 -0.80 4.66
C TRP A 224 10.34 0.66 5.04
N PHE A 225 9.24 1.40 5.23
CA PHE A 225 9.27 2.82 5.59
C PHE A 225 10.07 3.04 6.87
N ASN A 226 9.83 2.21 7.89
CA ASN A 226 10.55 2.28 9.16
C ASN A 226 12.03 1.97 8.95
N ARG A 227 12.35 0.85 8.29
CA ARG A 227 13.73 0.46 8.00
C ARG A 227 14.48 1.56 7.26
N LEU A 228 13.88 2.15 6.23
CA LEU A 228 14.49 3.26 5.49
C LEU A 228 14.76 4.43 6.43
N SER A 229 13.79 4.83 7.25
CA SER A 229 13.98 5.92 8.23
C SER A 229 15.17 5.66 9.19
N TYR A 230 15.28 4.44 9.72
CA TYR A 230 16.40 4.04 10.59
C TYR A 230 17.72 3.90 9.82
N LEU A 231 17.71 3.47 8.56
CA LEU A 231 18.91 3.43 7.70
C LEU A 231 19.48 4.83 7.50
N ILE A 232 18.64 5.81 7.18
CA ILE A 232 19.05 7.21 7.02
C ILE A 232 19.69 7.73 8.32
N ALA A 233 19.05 7.49 9.47
CA ALA A 233 19.61 7.88 10.76
C ALA A 233 20.95 7.17 11.06
N THR A 234 21.05 5.88 10.73
CA THR A 234 22.27 5.07 10.89
C THR A 234 23.41 5.67 10.08
N GLU A 235 23.21 5.94 8.80
CA GLU A 235 24.20 6.53 7.90
C GLU A 235 24.69 7.91 8.37
N ILE A 236 23.80 8.72 8.95
CA ILE A 236 24.16 10.06 9.44
C ILE A 236 24.95 9.98 10.75
N CYS A 237 24.57 9.07 11.66
CA CYS A 237 25.22 8.94 12.97
C CYS A 237 26.56 8.18 12.89
N MET A 238 26.75 7.32 11.89
CA MET A 238 27.92 6.44 11.75
C MET A 238 29.28 7.14 11.55
N PRO A 239 29.40 8.19 10.72
CA PRO A 239 30.69 8.83 10.48
C PRO A 239 31.25 9.52 11.72
N VAL A 240 32.45 9.12 12.13
CA VAL A 240 33.16 9.72 13.27
C VAL A 240 33.51 11.20 13.02
N LYS A 241 33.86 11.54 11.77
CA LYS A 241 34.26 12.90 11.39
C LYS A 241 33.03 13.76 11.08
N LYS A 242 32.88 14.86 11.82
CA LYS A 242 31.81 15.86 11.62
C LYS A 242 31.64 16.34 10.16
N LYS A 243 32.75 16.63 9.46
CA LYS A 243 32.71 17.04 8.05
C LYS A 243 32.09 15.97 7.15
N HIS A 244 32.29 14.70 7.46
CA HIS A 244 31.72 13.60 6.69
C HIS A 244 30.23 13.43 6.98
N ARG A 245 29.81 13.53 8.26
CA ARG A 245 28.38 13.55 8.62
C ARG A 245 27.60 14.66 7.91
N ALA A 246 28.17 15.86 7.84
CA ALA A 246 27.56 16.98 7.13
C ALA A 246 27.32 16.66 5.64
N ARG A 247 28.28 16.00 4.97
CA ARG A 247 28.11 15.56 3.58
C ARG A 247 27.01 14.50 3.41
N VAL A 248 26.90 13.56 4.36
CA VAL A 248 25.83 12.55 4.34
C VAL A 248 24.46 13.20 4.53
N LEU A 249 24.34 14.20 5.40
CA LEU A 249 23.13 15.00 5.54
C LEU A 249 22.78 15.74 4.24
N GLU A 250 23.73 16.45 3.63
CA GLU A 250 23.53 17.16 2.36
C GLU A 250 23.08 16.20 1.26
N PHE A 251 23.73 15.04 1.15
CA PHE A 251 23.35 13.99 0.21
C PHE A 251 21.91 13.54 0.39
N PHE A 252 21.47 13.23 1.62
CA PHE A 252 20.08 12.80 1.83
C PHE A 252 19.05 13.92 1.65
N ILE A 253 19.42 15.19 1.86
CA ILE A 253 18.56 16.33 1.49
C ILE A 253 18.35 16.36 -0.03
N ASP A 254 19.42 16.15 -0.81
CA ASP A 254 19.31 16.10 -2.26
C ASP A 254 18.53 14.85 -2.71
N VAL A 255 18.73 13.68 -2.09
CA VAL A 255 17.93 12.47 -2.36
C VAL A 255 16.44 12.71 -2.06
N ALA A 256 16.12 13.38 -0.96
CA ALA A 256 14.75 13.73 -0.60
C ALA A 256 14.12 14.65 -1.65
N GLN A 257 14.87 15.65 -2.15
CA GLN A 257 14.42 16.50 -3.24
C GLN A 257 14.14 15.70 -4.51
N GLU A 258 15.01 14.75 -4.87
CA GLU A 258 14.78 13.90 -6.04
C GLU A 258 13.59 12.95 -5.86
N CYS A 259 13.37 12.44 -4.65
CA CYS A 259 12.15 11.70 -4.31
C CYS A 259 10.90 12.56 -4.54
N PHE A 260 10.90 13.83 -4.11
CA PHE A 260 9.81 14.77 -4.37
C PHE A 260 9.59 14.98 -5.88
N ASN A 261 10.67 15.20 -6.64
CA ASN A 261 10.61 15.44 -8.09
C ASN A 261 9.98 14.25 -8.84
N ILE A 262 10.41 13.02 -8.49
CA ILE A 262 9.89 11.77 -9.05
C ILE A 262 8.40 11.57 -8.71
N GLY A 263 7.92 12.11 -7.58
CA GLY A 263 6.60 11.80 -7.02
C GLY A 263 6.65 10.62 -6.03
N ASN A 264 7.83 10.33 -5.49
CA ASN A 264 8.06 9.35 -4.43
C ASN A 264 7.91 9.98 -3.03
N PHE A 265 6.66 10.25 -2.63
CA PHE A 265 6.38 10.91 -1.36
C PHE A 265 6.60 9.99 -0.15
N ASN A 266 6.52 8.66 -0.31
CA ASN A 266 6.75 7.72 0.78
C ASN A 266 8.22 7.72 1.22
N SER A 267 9.16 7.58 0.28
CA SER A 267 10.60 7.65 0.58
C SER A 267 11.02 9.04 1.05
N LEU A 268 10.47 10.11 0.46
CA LEU A 268 10.67 11.49 0.95
C LEU A 268 10.32 11.59 2.44
N MET A 269 9.13 11.11 2.82
CA MET A 269 8.69 11.16 4.21
C MET A 269 9.57 10.29 5.13
N ALA A 270 10.03 9.13 4.66
CA ALA A 270 10.94 8.27 5.42
C ALA A 270 12.29 8.95 5.67
N ILE A 271 12.85 9.64 4.66
CA ILE A 271 14.10 10.41 4.81
C ILE A 271 13.92 11.55 5.81
N ILE A 272 12.86 12.35 5.68
CA ILE A 272 12.53 13.41 6.64
C ILE A 272 12.37 12.83 8.05
N THR A 273 11.69 11.70 8.18
CA THR A 273 11.48 11.01 9.46
C THR A 273 12.80 10.61 10.09
N GLY A 274 13.69 9.95 9.32
CA GLY A 274 15.03 9.56 9.79
C GLY A 274 15.88 10.75 10.23
N MET A 275 15.84 11.86 9.49
CA MET A 275 16.59 13.08 9.83
C MET A 275 16.01 13.83 11.06
N ASN A 276 14.71 13.70 11.32
CA ASN A 276 14.04 14.30 12.47
C ASN A 276 14.12 13.46 13.76
N MET A 277 14.55 12.20 13.69
CA MET A 277 14.80 11.38 14.88
C MET A 277 15.76 12.08 15.85
N ASN A 278 15.54 11.94 17.16
CA ASN A 278 16.34 12.61 18.19
C ASN A 278 17.86 12.40 18.03
N PRO A 279 18.38 11.18 17.78
CA PRO A 279 19.80 10.95 17.55
C PRO A 279 20.42 11.83 16.46
N VAL A 280 19.66 12.21 15.44
CA VAL A 280 20.13 13.04 14.32
C VAL A 280 19.88 14.52 14.57
N SER A 281 18.67 14.89 14.97
CA SER A 281 18.27 16.30 15.16
C SER A 281 19.01 17.00 16.30
N ARG A 282 19.60 16.25 17.24
CA ARG A 282 20.46 16.77 18.31
C ARG A 282 21.89 17.12 17.88
N LEU A 283 22.35 16.70 16.70
CA LEU A 283 23.74 16.93 16.23
C LEU A 283 23.98 18.38 15.78
N LYS A 284 23.74 19.36 16.66
CA LYS A 284 23.71 20.79 16.33
C LYS A 284 25.01 21.27 15.67
N LYS A 285 26.17 20.76 16.09
CA LYS A 285 27.46 21.17 15.50
C LYS A 285 27.60 20.67 14.07
N THR A 286 27.00 19.54 13.73
CA THR A 286 26.95 18.98 12.38
C THR A 286 25.94 19.77 11.53
N TRP A 287 24.72 20.01 12.02
CA TRP A 287 23.69 20.80 11.32
C TRP A 287 24.15 22.22 10.98
N ASN A 288 24.93 22.88 11.85
CA ASN A 288 25.52 24.20 11.58
C ASN A 288 26.52 24.22 10.41
N LYS A 289 26.83 23.07 9.80
CA LYS A 289 27.68 22.95 8.60
C LYS A 289 26.89 22.67 7.31
N VAL A 290 25.59 22.46 7.41
CA VAL A 290 24.70 22.07 6.31
C VAL A 290 23.83 23.26 5.96
N ASN A 291 23.58 23.51 4.68
CA ASN A 291 22.52 24.43 4.27
C ASN A 291 21.17 23.70 4.41
N THR A 292 20.29 24.20 5.30
CA THR A 292 18.99 23.57 5.59
C THR A 292 17.85 24.11 4.73
N ASP A 293 18.05 25.14 3.90
CA ASP A 293 16.96 25.80 3.15
C ASP A 293 16.11 24.79 2.36
N LYS A 294 16.78 23.87 1.64
CA LYS A 294 16.10 22.80 0.88
C LYS A 294 15.33 21.85 1.81
N PHE A 295 15.95 21.46 2.92
CA PHE A 295 15.34 20.56 3.88
C PHE A 295 14.10 21.17 4.53
N ASP A 296 14.17 22.44 4.92
CA ASP A 296 13.07 23.17 5.54
C ASP A 296 11.87 23.31 4.58
N ILE A 297 12.14 23.52 3.28
CA ILE A 297 11.10 23.49 2.23
C ILE A 297 10.45 22.10 2.13
N LEU A 298 11.24 21.03 2.09
CA LEU A 298 10.73 19.66 1.98
C LEU A 298 9.92 19.25 3.23
N VAL A 299 10.36 19.64 4.42
CA VAL A 299 9.61 19.47 5.67
C VAL A 299 8.27 20.20 5.59
N HIS A 300 8.25 21.45 5.12
CA HIS A 300 7.01 22.19 4.93
C HIS A 300 6.07 21.53 3.89
N GLN A 301 6.60 20.92 2.84
CA GLN A 301 5.78 20.16 1.88
C GLN A 301 5.10 18.95 2.53
N MET A 302 5.72 18.33 3.53
CA MET A 302 5.19 17.16 4.23
C MET A 302 4.57 17.48 5.60
N ASP A 303 4.30 18.76 5.87
CA ASP A 303 3.81 19.23 7.16
C ASP A 303 2.40 18.68 7.48
N PRO A 304 2.15 18.18 8.70
CA PRO A 304 0.86 17.58 9.08
C PRO A 304 -0.27 18.60 9.28
N SER A 305 0.00 19.90 9.33
CA SER A 305 -1.00 20.94 9.57
C SER A 305 -2.09 20.94 8.51
N SER A 306 -3.29 21.35 8.92
CA SER A 306 -4.47 21.40 8.03
C SER A 306 -4.72 20.08 7.30
N ASN A 307 -4.50 18.95 8.00
CA ASN A 307 -4.60 17.60 7.45
C ASN A 307 -3.69 17.40 6.23
N PHE A 308 -2.41 17.76 6.37
CA PHE A 308 -1.40 17.61 5.32
C PHE A 308 -1.73 18.40 4.04
N TYR A 309 -2.17 19.66 4.18
CA TYR A 309 -2.62 20.47 3.04
C TYR A 309 -1.57 20.62 1.92
N SER A 310 -0.32 20.93 2.29
CA SER A 310 0.79 21.08 1.34
C SER A 310 1.06 19.78 0.58
N TYR A 311 1.22 18.67 1.31
CA TYR A 311 1.42 17.35 0.72
C TYR A 311 0.26 16.96 -0.21
N ARG A 312 -1.00 17.16 0.20
CA ARG A 312 -2.15 16.83 -0.63
C ARG A 312 -2.19 17.65 -1.91
N THR A 313 -1.68 18.88 -1.88
CA THR A 313 -1.54 19.72 -3.08
C THR A 313 -0.46 19.18 -4.00
N ALA A 314 0.71 18.81 -3.45
CA ALA A 314 1.78 18.17 -4.21
C ALA A 314 1.34 16.82 -4.83
N LEU A 315 0.62 15.99 -4.07
CA LEU A 315 0.07 14.72 -4.54
C LEU A 315 -0.91 14.93 -5.69
N ARG A 316 -1.84 15.90 -5.59
CA ARG A 316 -2.75 16.24 -6.70
C ARG A 316 -1.98 16.67 -7.95
N GLY A 317 -0.92 17.46 -7.79
CA GLY A 317 -0.03 17.83 -8.88
C GLY A 317 0.61 16.61 -9.55
N ALA A 318 1.14 15.67 -8.76
CA ALA A 318 1.72 14.43 -9.26
C ALA A 318 0.68 13.53 -9.97
N THR A 319 -0.53 13.38 -9.41
CA THR A 319 -1.63 12.65 -10.05
C THR A 319 -2.01 13.27 -11.40
N GLN A 320 -2.12 14.60 -11.46
CA GLN A 320 -2.43 15.30 -12.71
C GLN A 320 -1.32 15.08 -13.74
N ARG A 321 -0.06 15.20 -13.32
CA ARG A 321 1.11 14.97 -14.18
C ARG A 321 1.15 13.54 -14.72
N SER A 322 0.79 12.55 -13.91
CA SER A 322 0.66 11.14 -14.33
C SER A 322 -0.47 10.94 -15.35
N SER A 323 -1.60 11.64 -15.19
CA SER A 323 -2.75 11.54 -16.10
C SER A 323 -2.47 12.09 -17.50
N THR A 324 -1.57 13.05 -17.62
CA THR A 324 -1.15 13.66 -18.88
C THR A 324 0.25 13.25 -19.33
N ALA A 325 0.81 12.18 -18.73
CA ALA A 325 2.19 11.76 -18.96
C ALA A 325 2.45 11.32 -20.41
N HIS A 326 3.61 11.69 -20.94
CA HIS A 326 4.12 11.18 -22.22
C HIS A 326 5.24 10.15 -22.03
N THR A 327 5.77 10.06 -20.81
CA THR A 327 6.83 9.13 -20.43
C THR A 327 6.42 8.29 -19.23
N SER A 328 6.97 7.08 -19.11
CA SER A 328 6.72 6.20 -17.95
C SER A 328 7.22 6.81 -16.63
N GLN A 329 8.20 7.71 -16.68
CA GLN A 329 8.71 8.40 -15.49
C GLN A 329 7.69 9.39 -14.93
N GLU A 330 7.00 10.14 -15.79
CA GLU A 330 5.97 11.11 -15.37
C GLU A 330 4.74 10.42 -14.75
N MET A 331 4.53 9.14 -15.08
CA MET A 331 3.42 8.33 -14.54
C MET A 331 3.60 7.95 -13.07
N ILE A 332 4.82 8.04 -12.53
CA ILE A 332 5.14 7.59 -11.17
C ILE A 332 4.44 8.47 -10.14
N VAL A 333 3.66 7.83 -9.27
CA VAL A 333 3.05 8.43 -8.08
C VAL A 333 3.14 7.40 -6.95
N ILE A 334 3.87 7.73 -5.89
CA ILE A 334 3.95 6.90 -4.68
C ILE A 334 3.50 7.79 -3.52
N PRO A 335 2.27 7.60 -2.99
CA PRO A 335 1.74 8.44 -1.94
C PRO A 335 2.48 8.22 -0.62
N PHE A 336 2.42 9.19 0.30
CA PHE A 336 2.73 8.92 1.70
C PHE A 336 1.72 7.92 2.25
N PHE A 337 2.14 6.67 2.35
CA PHE A 337 1.24 5.54 2.40
C PHE A 337 0.50 5.43 3.73
N SER A 338 1.16 5.77 4.84
CA SER A 338 0.51 5.79 6.16
C SER A 338 -0.69 6.75 6.21
N LEU A 339 -0.58 7.92 5.56
CA LEU A 339 -1.70 8.85 5.46
C LEU A 339 -2.80 8.33 4.52
N PHE A 340 -2.42 7.69 3.41
CA PHE A 340 -3.38 7.05 2.51
C PHE A 340 -4.20 5.96 3.23
N ILE A 341 -3.56 5.07 4.00
CA ILE A 341 -4.22 4.06 4.81
C ILE A 341 -5.12 4.70 5.87
N LYS A 342 -4.64 5.75 6.53
CA LYS A 342 -5.41 6.52 7.52
C LYS A 342 -6.68 7.10 6.91
N ASP A 343 -6.61 7.64 5.69
CA ASP A 343 -7.78 8.19 4.99
C ASP A 343 -8.81 7.10 4.65
N ILE A 344 -8.37 5.95 4.15
CA ILE A 344 -9.28 4.82 3.86
C ILE A 344 -9.91 4.29 5.16
N TYR A 345 -9.14 4.20 6.24
CA TYR A 345 -9.65 3.80 7.56
C TYR A 345 -10.77 4.73 8.02
N PHE A 346 -10.56 6.06 8.00
CA PHE A 346 -11.59 7.00 8.44
C PHE A 346 -12.80 7.02 7.53
N LEU A 347 -12.63 6.82 6.22
CA LEU A 347 -13.75 6.65 5.30
C LEU A 347 -14.55 5.38 5.62
N ASN A 348 -13.87 4.28 5.98
CA ASN A 348 -14.54 3.06 6.39
C ASN A 348 -15.30 3.23 7.72
N GLU A 349 -14.67 3.81 8.75
CA GLU A 349 -15.30 3.98 10.07
C GLU A 349 -16.39 5.06 10.08
N GLY A 350 -16.26 6.08 9.24
CA GLY A 350 -17.22 7.20 9.17
C GLY A 350 -18.57 6.84 8.55
N CYS A 351 -18.71 5.67 7.92
CA CYS A 351 -19.92 5.27 7.20
C CYS A 351 -20.40 3.87 7.59
N VAL A 352 -21.71 3.69 7.75
CA VAL A 352 -22.31 2.38 8.04
C VAL A 352 -22.26 1.46 6.81
N ASN A 353 -21.95 0.17 7.03
CA ASN A 353 -21.93 -0.86 5.97
C ASN A 353 -23.34 -1.18 5.44
N ARG A 354 -24.33 -1.12 6.33
CA ARG A 354 -25.73 -1.36 6.02
C ARG A 354 -26.58 -0.22 6.51
N LEU A 355 -27.55 0.17 5.70
CA LEU A 355 -28.57 1.16 6.04
C LEU A 355 -29.57 0.56 7.05
N PRO A 356 -30.40 1.38 7.73
CA PRO A 356 -31.38 0.89 8.72
C PRO A 356 -32.38 -0.15 8.18
N ASN A 357 -32.65 -0.14 6.87
CA ASN A 357 -33.49 -1.12 6.17
C ASN A 357 -32.75 -2.44 5.84
N GLY A 358 -31.51 -2.61 6.29
CA GLY A 358 -30.67 -3.79 6.04
C GLY A 358 -29.93 -3.78 4.70
N HIS A 359 -30.19 -2.79 3.83
CA HIS A 359 -29.55 -2.69 2.51
C HIS A 359 -28.06 -2.38 2.63
N ILE A 360 -27.28 -2.85 1.67
CA ILE A 360 -25.87 -2.48 1.51
C ILE A 360 -25.79 -1.01 1.12
N ASN A 361 -24.92 -0.26 1.80
CA ASN A 361 -24.67 1.15 1.52
C ASN A 361 -23.66 1.31 0.37
N PHE A 362 -24.12 1.44 -0.88
CA PHE A 362 -23.22 1.56 -2.04
C PHE A 362 -22.47 2.88 -2.09
N GLU A 363 -23.01 3.96 -1.54
CA GLU A 363 -22.30 5.25 -1.50
C GLU A 363 -20.97 5.11 -0.74
N LYS A 364 -20.99 4.42 0.42
CA LYS A 364 -19.76 4.08 1.16
C LYS A 364 -18.78 3.29 0.31
N PHE A 365 -19.24 2.17 -0.26
CA PHE A 365 -18.37 1.26 -1.01
C PHE A 365 -17.84 1.90 -2.29
N TRP A 366 -18.60 2.81 -2.90
CA TRP A 366 -18.18 3.59 -4.05
C TRP A 366 -17.04 4.54 -3.71
N GLU A 367 -17.14 5.28 -2.60
CA GLU A 367 -16.05 6.17 -2.16
C GLU A 367 -14.80 5.36 -1.79
N LEU A 368 -14.94 4.21 -1.12
CA LEU A 368 -13.81 3.31 -0.84
C LEU A 368 -13.18 2.78 -2.14
N ALA A 369 -14.01 2.31 -3.07
CA ALA A 369 -13.57 1.80 -4.36
C ALA A 369 -12.85 2.88 -5.17
N LYS A 370 -13.27 4.13 -5.10
CA LYS A 370 -12.60 5.27 -5.76
C LYS A 370 -11.16 5.44 -5.26
N GLN A 371 -10.95 5.44 -3.94
CA GLN A 371 -9.61 5.57 -3.35
C GLN A 371 -8.71 4.38 -3.72
N VAL A 372 -9.25 3.16 -3.60
CA VAL A 372 -8.50 1.95 -3.94
C VAL A 372 -8.20 1.89 -5.44
N SER A 373 -9.13 2.26 -6.31
CA SER A 373 -8.93 2.26 -7.77
C SER A 373 -7.85 3.25 -8.19
N GLU A 374 -7.78 4.42 -7.54
CA GLU A 374 -6.70 5.39 -7.77
C GLU A 374 -5.34 4.77 -7.44
N PHE A 375 -5.21 4.12 -6.27
CA PHE A 375 -4.01 3.37 -5.90
C PHE A 375 -3.66 2.25 -6.89
N LEU A 376 -4.65 1.47 -7.34
CA LEU A 376 -4.44 0.41 -8.31
C LEU A 376 -3.91 0.92 -9.65
N SER A 377 -4.18 2.18 -10.01
CA SER A 377 -3.62 2.80 -11.21
C SER A 377 -2.12 3.09 -11.06
N TRP A 378 -1.71 3.64 -9.91
CA TRP A 378 -0.31 3.95 -9.62
C TRP A 378 0.56 2.68 -9.55
N ARG A 379 -0.01 1.60 -9.03
CA ARG A 379 0.65 0.29 -8.91
C ARG A 379 1.03 -0.35 -10.26
N GLN A 380 0.36 0.01 -11.35
CA GLN A 380 0.56 -0.63 -12.66
C GLN A 380 1.74 -0.05 -13.45
N VAL A 381 2.33 1.05 -12.98
CA VAL A 381 3.46 1.69 -13.64
C VAL A 381 4.68 0.79 -13.53
N ILE A 382 5.38 0.57 -14.65
CA ILE A 382 6.67 -0.12 -14.66
C ILE A 382 7.75 0.92 -14.38
N CYS A 383 8.62 0.64 -13.41
CA CYS A 383 9.70 1.56 -13.07
C CYS A 383 10.66 1.71 -14.27
N PRO A 384 10.85 2.94 -14.80
CA PRO A 384 11.62 3.17 -16.02
C PRO A 384 13.13 3.30 -15.79
N PHE A 385 13.56 3.33 -14.53
CA PHE A 385 14.95 3.54 -14.19
C PHE A 385 15.79 2.28 -14.37
N GLU A 386 17.10 2.46 -14.53
CA GLU A 386 18.03 1.35 -14.56
C GLU A 386 18.30 0.83 -13.14
N ARG A 387 18.37 -0.49 -13.00
CA ARG A 387 18.65 -1.14 -11.72
C ARG A 387 20.14 -1.15 -11.44
N ASP A 388 20.56 -0.40 -10.42
CA ASP A 388 21.85 -0.61 -9.79
C ASP A 388 21.75 -1.67 -8.70
N ARG A 389 22.18 -2.88 -9.04
CA ARG A 389 22.12 -4.04 -8.14
C ARG A 389 22.89 -3.84 -6.84
N LYS A 390 23.99 -3.06 -6.85
CA LYS A 390 24.79 -2.86 -5.64
C LYS A 390 24.04 -1.98 -4.65
N THR A 391 23.53 -0.84 -5.12
CA THR A 391 22.73 0.08 -4.31
C THR A 391 21.43 -0.55 -3.84
N LEU A 392 20.72 -1.29 -4.69
CA LEU A 392 19.52 -2.03 -4.29
C LEU A 392 19.80 -3.05 -3.18
N GLN A 393 20.87 -3.83 -3.33
CA GLN A 393 21.26 -4.81 -2.31
C GLN A 393 21.60 -4.12 -0.99
N TYR A 394 22.37 -3.04 -1.01
CA TYR A 394 22.71 -2.24 0.17
C TYR A 394 21.46 -1.75 0.92
N LEU A 395 20.56 -1.07 0.21
CA LEU A 395 19.30 -0.55 0.77
C LEU A 395 18.50 -1.64 1.52
N ILE A 396 18.51 -2.87 0.99
CA ILE A 396 17.72 -3.98 1.54
C ILE A 396 18.45 -4.73 2.65
N SER A 397 19.77 -4.93 2.57
CA SER A 397 20.51 -5.81 3.50
C SER A 397 21.34 -5.10 4.56
N THR A 398 21.68 -3.82 4.40
CA THR A 398 22.54 -3.12 5.36
C THR A 398 21.94 -3.13 6.77
N PRO A 399 22.70 -3.53 7.80
CA PRO A 399 22.21 -3.48 9.17
C PRO A 399 21.81 -2.05 9.56
N VAL A 400 20.63 -1.90 10.16
CA VAL A 400 20.16 -0.63 10.72
C VAL A 400 20.33 -0.66 12.23
N PHE A 401 20.61 0.50 12.82
CA PHE A 401 20.75 0.62 14.26
C PHE A 401 19.37 0.69 14.92
N SER A 402 19.27 0.07 16.10
CA SER A 402 18.13 0.28 17.00
C SER A 402 18.12 1.73 17.51
N GLU A 403 17.01 2.14 18.12
CA GLU A 403 16.88 3.47 18.73
C GLU A 403 17.99 3.74 19.77
N ASP A 404 18.28 2.77 20.62
CA ASP A 404 19.33 2.84 21.64
C ASP A 404 20.73 2.93 21.03
N GLU A 405 21.00 2.13 19.99
CA GLU A 405 22.28 2.14 19.26
C GLU A 405 22.52 3.47 18.54
N LEU A 406 21.47 4.03 17.92
CA LEU A 406 21.51 5.36 17.32
C LEU A 406 21.79 6.44 18.36
N GLN A 407 21.06 6.41 19.49
CA GLN A 407 21.21 7.39 20.54
C GLN A 407 22.62 7.35 21.15
N LEU A 408 23.15 6.16 21.41
CA LEU A 408 24.51 5.99 21.89
C LEU A 408 25.54 6.50 20.88
N THR A 409 25.40 6.15 19.61
CA THR A 409 26.31 6.60 18.53
C THR A 409 26.24 8.13 18.36
N SER A 410 25.06 8.73 18.52
CA SER A 410 24.88 10.19 18.52
C SER A 410 25.65 10.86 19.64
N TYR A 411 25.58 10.34 20.88
CA TYR A 411 26.35 10.87 22.00
C TYR A 411 27.87 10.71 21.85
N GLU A 412 28.31 9.70 21.09
CA GLU A 412 29.73 9.52 20.76
C GLU A 412 30.21 10.50 19.69
N SER A 413 29.33 10.85 18.74
CA SER A 413 29.58 11.85 17.71
C SER A 413 29.57 13.29 18.23
N GLU A 414 28.60 13.62 19.10
CA GLU A 414 28.48 14.90 19.79
C GLU A 414 28.01 14.66 21.22
N GLY A 415 28.86 15.01 22.19
CA GLY A 415 28.62 14.72 23.62
C GLY A 415 27.31 15.29 24.17
N PRO A 416 26.85 14.76 25.32
CA PRO A 416 25.59 15.17 25.94
C PRO A 416 25.61 16.64 26.39
N GLU A 417 24.52 17.36 26.17
CA GLU A 417 24.41 18.80 26.46
C GLU A 417 23.98 19.09 27.90
N ASN A 418 23.23 18.18 28.52
CA ASN A 418 22.66 18.36 29.86
C ASN A 418 22.85 17.11 30.74
N ASN A 419 22.47 17.19 32.02
CA ASN A 419 22.63 16.08 32.96
C ASN A 419 21.76 14.86 32.62
N LEU A 420 20.54 15.07 32.11
CA LEU A 420 19.65 14.00 31.69
C LEU A 420 20.27 13.16 30.56
N GLU A 421 20.84 13.81 29.55
CA GLU A 421 21.53 13.15 28.45
C GLU A 421 22.80 12.40 28.93
N ARG A 422 23.51 12.95 29.92
CA ARG A 422 24.67 12.26 30.52
C ARG A 422 24.27 10.97 31.20
N ASP A 423 23.17 10.98 31.94
CA ASP A 423 22.67 9.80 32.64
C ASP A 423 22.10 8.77 31.68
N MET A 424 21.34 9.21 30.66
CA MET A 424 20.86 8.36 29.58
C MET A 424 22.02 7.69 28.82
N ARG A 425 23.07 8.44 28.47
CA ARG A 425 24.28 7.88 27.86
C ARG A 425 24.94 6.81 28.73
N ARG A 426 24.97 6.99 30.06
CA ARG A 426 25.52 6.01 30.99
C ARG A 426 24.69 4.73 31.04
N SER A 427 23.36 4.84 31.02
CA SER A 427 22.45 3.70 30.93
C SER A 427 22.66 2.92 29.64
N LEU A 428 22.61 3.61 28.49
CA LEU A 428 22.77 3.00 27.16
C LEU A 428 24.13 2.32 26.98
N ARG A 429 25.20 2.89 27.53
CA ARG A 429 26.52 2.24 27.54
C ARG A 429 26.54 0.96 28.35
N SER A 430 25.74 0.87 29.41
CA SER A 430 25.66 -0.34 30.21
C SER A 430 24.89 -1.43 29.47
N GLU A 431 23.84 -1.06 28.72
CA GLU A 431 23.01 -2.00 27.97
C GLU A 431 23.70 -2.47 26.66
N CYS A 432 24.13 -1.54 25.80
CA CYS A 432 24.69 -1.85 24.47
C CYS A 432 26.07 -2.55 24.49
N PHE A 433 26.76 -2.57 25.63
CA PHE A 433 28.07 -3.22 25.79
C PHE A 433 28.03 -4.50 26.65
N PHE A 434 26.95 -4.79 27.38
CA PHE A 434 26.81 -5.99 28.23
C PHE A 434 25.79 -7.01 27.70
N GLU A 435 25.88 -7.38 26.43
CA GLU A 435 25.16 -8.55 25.89
C GLU A 435 26.09 -9.76 25.72
N ASN A 436 26.82 -10.09 26.78
CA ASN A 436 27.38 -11.44 26.94
C ASN A 436 27.48 -11.81 28.43
N PRO A 437 26.42 -12.35 29.05
CA PRO A 437 26.46 -12.81 30.43
C PRO A 437 27.35 -14.05 30.65
N CYS A 438 27.82 -14.70 29.59
CA CYS A 438 28.50 -16.00 29.67
C CYS A 438 30.03 -15.96 29.90
N LEU A 439 30.63 -14.79 30.17
CA LEU A 439 32.08 -14.68 30.44
C LEU A 439 32.40 -14.05 31.80
N ARG A 440 31.55 -14.28 32.80
CA ARG A 440 31.91 -14.10 34.21
C ARG A 440 31.87 -15.44 34.93
N HIS A 441 32.92 -16.24 34.74
CA HIS A 441 33.35 -17.23 35.73
C HIS A 441 34.87 -17.22 35.83
#